data_AF-A0A1M5SZN2-F1
#
_entry.id   AF-A0A1M5SZN2-F1
#
_cell.length_a   1.000
_cell.length_b   1.000
_cell.length_c   1.000
_cell.angle_alpha   90.00
_cell.angle_beta   90.00
_cell.angle_gamma   90.00
#
_symmetry.space_group_name_H-M   'P 1'
#
loop_
_entity.id
_entity.type
_entity.pdbx_description
1 polymer ?
#
loop_
_entity_poly.entity_id
_entity_poly.type
_entity_poly.pdbx_seq_one_letter_code
_entity_poly.pdbx_strand_id
1 'polypeptide(L)'
;MNEPTTPIVTVRPAAERDPHLLVVGGTARNVGKTEMICRLIDRCAHLRQGVIVALKVSAVYPDELLFHGSHDPDEPPFQLFEETDRSGTKDTCRMLRAGARRVFYLRCQDSDILPAYRRFRKILPEATTIICESNSLADFIRPGLLVMVTSPSGTDKARAIRHLARADLVVVSDGSSGFPDVARVTLDESGAWQLVGD
;
A
#
# COMPACT_ATOMS: atom_id res chain seq x y z
N MET A 1 -9.21 38.18 -22.27
CA MET A 1 -10.10 37.04 -22.52
C MET A 1 -9.40 35.82 -21.98
N ASN A 2 -9.77 35.37 -20.78
CA ASN A 2 -9.27 34.12 -20.21
C ASN A 2 -10.26 33.03 -20.61
N GLU A 3 -9.84 32.08 -21.43
CA GLU A 3 -10.62 30.86 -21.63
C GLU A 3 -10.63 30.07 -20.32
N PRO A 4 -11.80 29.59 -19.86
CA PRO A 4 -11.86 28.67 -18.74
C PRO A 4 -11.24 27.34 -19.18
N THR A 5 -10.14 26.95 -18.53
CA THR A 5 -9.55 25.62 -18.66
C THR A 5 -10.55 24.59 -18.16
N THR A 6 -11.22 23.92 -19.11
CA THR A 6 -12.07 22.77 -18.85
C THR A 6 -11.27 21.74 -18.04
N PRO A 7 -11.75 21.27 -16.87
CA PRO A 7 -11.06 20.22 -16.14
C PRO A 7 -11.01 18.99 -17.04
N ILE A 8 -9.80 18.52 -17.35
CA ILE A 8 -9.59 17.26 -18.04
C ILE A 8 -10.13 16.18 -17.11
N VAL A 9 -11.37 15.75 -17.34
CA VAL A 9 -11.93 14.55 -16.72
C VAL A 9 -11.17 13.39 -17.34
N THR A 10 -10.07 13.01 -16.70
CA THR A 10 -9.35 11.80 -17.07
C THR A 10 -10.27 10.64 -16.74
N VAL A 11 -10.91 10.08 -17.76
CA VAL A 11 -11.63 8.80 -17.65
C VAL A 11 -10.58 7.78 -17.21
N ARG A 12 -10.56 7.46 -15.91
CA ARG A 12 -9.63 6.45 -15.39
C ARG A 12 -10.01 5.11 -16.05
N PRO A 13 -9.08 4.44 -16.74
CA PRO A 13 -9.36 3.11 -17.30
C PRO A 13 -9.79 2.16 -16.18
N ALA A 14 -10.52 1.09 -16.55
CA ALA A 14 -10.88 0.04 -15.60
C ALA A 14 -9.60 -0.44 -14.89
N ALA A 15 -9.60 -0.34 -13.55
CA ALA A 15 -8.41 -0.64 -12.75
C ALA A 15 -7.93 -2.07 -13.02
N GLU A 16 -6.62 -2.24 -13.25
CA GLU A 16 -6.01 -3.56 -13.44
C GLU A 16 -6.24 -4.40 -12.18
N ARG A 17 -6.56 -5.69 -12.30
CA ARG A 17 -6.81 -6.54 -11.13
C ARG A 17 -5.56 -7.35 -10.76
N ASP A 18 -5.24 -7.39 -9.48
CA ASP A 18 -4.19 -8.26 -8.92
C ASP A 18 -4.72 -8.97 -7.66
N PRO A 19 -5.17 -10.24 -7.73
CA PRO A 19 -5.73 -10.96 -6.59
C PRO A 19 -4.69 -11.30 -5.51
N HIS A 20 -3.41 -11.36 -5.88
CA HIS A 20 -2.31 -11.64 -4.95
C HIS A 20 -1.81 -10.39 -4.24
N LEU A 21 -2.40 -9.23 -4.54
CA LEU A 21 -2.11 -7.96 -3.88
C LEU A 21 -3.12 -7.68 -2.76
N LEU A 22 -2.61 -7.43 -1.56
CA LEU A 22 -3.32 -6.75 -0.47
C LEU A 22 -2.79 -5.32 -0.38
N VAL A 23 -3.69 -4.34 -0.48
CA VAL A 23 -3.33 -2.93 -0.21
C VAL A 23 -3.86 -2.55 1.17
N VAL A 24 -2.96 -2.04 2.02
CA VAL A 24 -3.29 -1.44 3.31
C VAL A 24 -3.07 0.06 3.20
N GLY A 25 -4.18 0.79 3.11
CA GLY A 25 -4.23 2.24 3.17
C GLY A 25 -4.62 2.73 4.56
N GLY A 26 -4.68 4.05 4.73
CA GLY A 26 -5.14 4.63 5.98
C GLY A 26 -5.50 6.09 5.87
N THR A 27 -6.39 6.54 6.75
CA THR A 27 -7.03 7.85 6.61
C THR A 27 -6.11 9.02 6.92
N ALA A 28 -5.06 8.79 7.73
CA ALA A 28 -4.04 9.78 8.03
C ALA A 28 -2.62 9.17 8.12
N ARG A 29 -1.62 10.03 8.39
CA ARG A 29 -0.27 9.55 8.76
C ARG A 29 -0.33 8.94 10.16
N ASN A 30 0.53 7.95 10.41
CA ASN A 30 0.70 7.31 11.72
C ASN A 30 -0.57 6.66 12.33
N VAL A 31 -1.57 6.33 11.52
CA VAL A 31 -2.76 5.56 11.96
C VAL A 31 -2.50 4.07 12.20
N GLY A 32 -1.25 3.61 12.14
CA GLY A 32 -0.89 2.21 12.43
C GLY A 32 -0.85 1.23 11.25
N LYS A 33 -0.94 1.70 9.99
CA LYS A 33 -0.84 0.85 8.78
C LYS A 33 0.32 -0.14 8.83
N THR A 34 1.54 0.35 9.07
CA THR A 34 2.74 -0.49 9.09
C THR A 34 2.70 -1.54 10.19
N GLU A 35 2.11 -1.22 11.35
CA GLU A 35 1.94 -2.19 12.44
C GLU A 35 0.96 -3.29 12.04
N MET A 36 -0.18 -2.93 11.45
CA MET A 36 -1.12 -3.91 10.91
C MET A 36 -0.46 -4.82 9.86
N ILE A 37 0.31 -4.23 8.93
CA ILE A 37 1.06 -4.99 7.92
C ILE A 37 2.05 -5.96 8.57
N CYS A 38 2.82 -5.51 9.57
CA CYS A 38 3.78 -6.39 10.26
C CYS A 38 3.07 -7.58 10.91
N ARG A 39 1.92 -7.37 11.57
CA ARG A 39 1.14 -8.45 12.18
C ARG A 39 0.57 -9.43 11.15
N LEU A 40 0.12 -8.93 10.00
CA LEU A 40 -0.35 -9.77 8.90
C LEU A 40 0.77 -10.62 8.31
N ILE A 41 1.94 -10.02 8.08
CA ILE A 41 3.12 -10.75 7.60
C ILE A 41 3.48 -11.86 8.57
N ASP A 42 3.63 -11.54 9.86
CA ASP A 42 3.99 -12.50 10.91
C ASP A 42 2.99 -13.66 10.98
N ARG A 43 1.68 -13.36 11.06
CA ARG A 43 0.62 -14.38 11.08
C ARG A 43 0.64 -15.27 9.83
N CYS A 44 0.70 -14.67 8.64
CA CYS A 44 0.57 -15.40 7.39
C CYS A 44 1.85 -16.13 6.99
N ALA A 45 3.03 -15.74 7.51
CA ALA A 45 4.29 -16.43 7.26
C ALA A 45 4.29 -17.90 7.69
N HIS A 46 3.38 -18.28 8.60
CA HIS A 46 3.20 -19.65 9.07
C HIS A 46 2.30 -20.51 8.16
N LEU A 47 1.62 -19.92 7.18
CA LEU A 47 0.80 -20.66 6.21
C LEU A 47 1.69 -21.31 5.13
N ARG A 48 1.23 -22.38 4.49
CA ARG A 48 2.01 -23.06 3.42
C ARG A 48 2.31 -22.12 2.26
N GLN A 49 1.38 -21.21 1.96
CA GLN A 49 1.47 -20.17 0.94
C GLN A 49 2.16 -18.88 1.44
N GLY A 50 2.62 -18.85 2.69
CA GLY A 50 3.03 -17.66 3.45
C GLY A 50 4.31 -16.95 3.00
N VAL A 51 4.80 -17.16 1.78
CA VAL A 51 5.95 -16.43 1.26
C VAL A 51 5.48 -15.07 0.74
N ILE A 52 5.59 -14.05 1.60
CA ILE A 52 5.08 -12.70 1.31
C ILE A 52 6.22 -11.80 0.85
N VAL A 53 5.98 -11.05 -0.23
CA VAL A 53 6.78 -9.87 -0.60
C VAL A 53 6.05 -8.62 -0.10
N ALA A 54 6.74 -7.76 0.65
CA ALA A 54 6.16 -6.49 1.06
C ALA A 54 6.56 -5.35 0.11
N LEU A 55 5.66 -4.41 -0.09
CA LEU A 55 5.87 -3.22 -0.92
C LEU A 55 5.40 -1.98 -0.16
N LYS A 56 6.24 -0.96 -0.03
CA LYS A 56 5.79 0.37 0.38
C LYS A 56 5.76 1.27 -0.85
N VAL A 57 4.60 1.89 -1.13
CA VAL A 57 4.47 2.88 -2.21
C VAL A 57 4.24 4.25 -1.60
N SER A 58 5.10 5.20 -1.94
CA SER A 58 4.93 6.61 -1.57
C SER A 58 4.89 7.47 -2.82
N ALA A 59 3.74 8.09 -3.07
CA ALA A 59 3.58 9.11 -4.08
C ALA A 59 4.05 10.46 -3.52
N VAL A 60 4.97 11.11 -4.23
CA VAL A 60 5.35 12.50 -3.98
C VAL A 60 4.33 13.37 -4.68
N TYR A 61 3.63 14.20 -3.90
CA TYR A 61 2.63 15.11 -4.43
C TYR A 61 3.20 16.53 -4.59
N PRO A 62 2.79 17.30 -5.62
CA PRO A 62 3.25 18.66 -5.84
C PRO A 62 3.02 19.61 -4.65
N ASP A 63 1.97 19.39 -3.84
CA ASP A 63 1.68 20.18 -2.64
C ASP A 63 2.56 19.79 -1.43
N GLU A 64 3.21 18.62 -1.47
CA GLU A 64 4.18 18.15 -0.46
C GLU A 64 5.63 18.58 -0.80
N LEU A 65 5.84 19.33 -1.91
CA LEU A 65 7.14 19.86 -2.37
C LEU A 65 7.82 20.81 -1.38
N LEU A 66 7.07 21.43 -0.47
CA LEU A 66 7.64 22.31 0.57
C LEU A 66 8.38 21.53 1.68
N PHE A 67 8.16 20.21 1.81
CA PHE A 67 8.76 19.38 2.87
C PHE A 67 9.80 18.38 2.38
N HIS A 68 10.01 18.28 1.06
CA HIS A 68 10.93 17.33 0.44
C HIS A 68 11.89 18.17 -0.41
N GLY A 69 13.15 18.24 0.01
CA GLY A 69 14.18 19.08 -0.59
C GLY A 69 14.19 18.98 -2.13
N SER A 70 14.38 20.15 -2.76
CA SER A 70 14.61 20.41 -4.18
C SER A 70 14.67 19.16 -5.08
N HIS A 71 13.66 18.99 -5.93
CA HIS A 71 13.74 18.02 -7.03
C HIS A 71 14.87 18.43 -7.97
N ASP A 72 15.82 17.52 -8.13
CA ASP A 72 16.75 17.56 -9.25
C ASP A 72 15.94 17.29 -10.53
N PRO A 73 15.96 18.17 -11.55
CA PRO A 73 15.24 17.94 -12.81
C PRO A 73 15.63 16.63 -13.52
N ASP A 74 16.76 16.01 -13.15
CA ASP A 74 17.22 14.72 -13.66
C ASP A 74 16.75 13.50 -12.84
N GLU A 75 15.95 13.69 -11.77
CA GLU A 75 15.46 12.56 -10.96
C GLU A 75 14.49 11.68 -11.78
N PRO A 76 14.69 10.35 -11.83
CA PRO A 76 13.84 9.47 -12.62
C PRO A 76 12.39 9.50 -12.12
N PRO A 77 11.39 9.26 -12.99
CA PRO A 77 9.95 9.37 -12.67
C PRO A 77 9.53 8.47 -11.50
N PHE A 78 10.28 7.39 -11.27
CA PHE A 78 10.17 6.56 -10.08
C PHE A 78 11.49 5.91 -9.71
N GLN A 79 11.59 5.49 -8.45
CA GLN A 79 12.71 4.75 -7.88
C GLN A 79 12.17 3.54 -7.13
N LEU A 80 12.81 2.38 -7.31
CA LEU A 80 12.48 1.13 -6.65
C LEU A 80 13.72 0.61 -5.92
N PHE A 81 13.62 0.45 -4.61
CA PHE A 81 14.69 -0.04 -3.74
C PHE A 81 14.28 -1.35 -3.10
N GLU A 82 15.21 -2.30 -2.97
CA GLU A 82 15.02 -3.47 -2.11
C GLU A 82 15.62 -3.19 -0.74
N GLU A 83 14.85 -3.41 0.31
CA GLU A 83 15.28 -3.29 1.69
C GLU A 83 16.01 -4.57 2.12
N THR A 84 17.23 -4.40 2.61
CA THR A 84 18.06 -5.48 3.13
C THR A 84 18.42 -5.31 4.61
N ASP A 85 18.14 -4.13 5.18
CA ASP A 85 18.41 -3.82 6.58
C ASP A 85 17.23 -4.21 7.49
N ARG A 86 17.53 -5.05 8.49
CA ARG A 86 16.58 -5.47 9.53
C ARG A 86 16.71 -4.65 10.82
N SER A 87 17.77 -3.86 10.97
CA SER A 87 18.08 -3.14 12.21
C SER A 87 17.41 -1.77 12.29
N GLY A 88 17.12 -1.14 11.16
CA GLY A 88 16.55 0.19 11.08
C GLY A 88 15.12 0.34 11.66
N THR A 89 14.70 1.60 11.79
CA THR A 89 13.37 1.99 12.30
C THR A 89 12.36 2.28 11.19
N LYS A 90 12.80 2.26 9.92
CA LYS A 90 11.93 2.47 8.75
C LYS A 90 10.85 1.39 8.67
N ASP A 91 9.73 1.75 8.07
CA ASP A 91 8.61 0.82 7.86
C ASP A 91 9.03 -0.42 7.07
N THR A 92 9.90 -0.27 6.07
CA THR A 92 10.46 -1.37 5.29
C THR A 92 11.31 -2.33 6.15
N CYS A 93 12.16 -1.80 7.03
CA CYS A 93 12.92 -2.61 7.99
C CYS A 93 12.00 -3.38 8.94
N ARG A 94 10.88 -2.76 9.37
CA ARG A 94 9.87 -3.42 10.20
C ARG A 94 9.17 -4.56 9.47
N MET A 95 8.74 -4.35 8.22
CA MET A 95 8.14 -5.41 7.40
C MET A 95 9.10 -6.58 7.18
N LEU A 96 10.40 -6.30 6.97
CA LEU A 96 11.42 -7.32 6.78
C LEU A 96 11.68 -8.13 8.05
N ARG A 97 11.68 -7.48 9.23
CA ARG A 97 11.75 -8.16 10.54
C ARG A 97 10.52 -9.01 10.84
N ALA A 98 9.34 -8.56 10.41
CA ALA A 98 8.09 -9.28 10.61
C ALA A 98 8.01 -10.59 9.82
N GLY A 99 8.96 -10.86 8.91
CA GLY A 99 9.07 -12.14 8.21
C GLY A 99 8.84 -12.08 6.71
N ALA A 100 8.65 -10.88 6.13
CA ALA A 100 8.53 -10.76 4.68
C ALA A 100 9.81 -11.29 4.01
N ARG A 101 9.65 -12.06 2.93
CA ARG A 101 10.78 -12.68 2.22
C ARG A 101 11.67 -11.62 1.57
N ARG A 102 11.03 -10.63 0.95
CA ARG A 102 11.66 -9.46 0.32
C ARG A 102 10.77 -8.25 0.61
N VAL A 103 11.38 -7.09 0.73
CA VAL A 103 10.65 -5.84 0.96
C VAL A 103 11.16 -4.79 -0.01
N PHE A 104 10.24 -4.08 -0.64
CA PHE A 104 10.58 -3.05 -1.61
C PHE A 104 9.99 -1.69 -1.21
N TYR A 105 10.72 -0.63 -1.54
CA TYR A 105 10.24 0.72 -1.46
C TYR A 105 10.15 1.33 -2.84
N LEU A 106 8.94 1.73 -3.24
CA LEU A 106 8.65 2.41 -4.50
C LEU A 106 8.27 3.87 -4.22
N ARG A 107 9.11 4.78 -4.69
CA ARG A 107 8.88 6.23 -4.63
C ARG A 107 8.64 6.73 -6.05
N CYS A 108 7.56 7.48 -6.28
CA CYS A 108 7.18 7.96 -7.60
C CYS A 108 6.34 9.24 -7.51
N GLN A 109 6.16 9.94 -8.62
CA GLN A 109 5.11 10.95 -8.74
C GLN A 109 3.74 10.27 -8.86
N ASP A 110 2.64 10.99 -8.56
CA ASP A 110 1.28 10.43 -8.62
C ASP A 110 0.91 9.91 -10.03
N SER A 111 1.38 10.59 -11.08
CA SER A 111 1.24 10.18 -12.48
C SER A 111 1.90 8.83 -12.80
N ASP A 112 2.93 8.46 -12.03
CA ASP A 112 3.83 7.36 -12.34
C ASP A 112 3.59 6.11 -11.47
N ILE A 113 2.59 6.14 -10.58
CA ILE A 113 2.26 5.01 -9.69
C ILE A 113 2.00 3.73 -10.49
N LEU A 114 1.17 3.80 -11.54
CA LEU A 114 0.82 2.63 -12.33
C LEU A 114 1.99 2.07 -13.15
N PRO A 115 2.74 2.88 -13.94
CA PRO A 115 3.98 2.43 -14.58
C PRO A 115 5.00 1.83 -13.59
N ALA A 116 5.18 2.46 -12.43
CA ALA A 116 6.12 2.03 -11.41
C ALA A 116 5.70 0.70 -10.77
N TYR A 117 4.40 0.53 -10.45
CA TYR A 117 3.87 -0.74 -9.97
C TYR A 117 4.04 -1.86 -11.00
N ARG A 118 3.72 -1.61 -12.28
CA ARG A 118 3.93 -2.59 -13.36
C ARG A 118 5.40 -2.98 -13.48
N ARG A 119 6.34 -2.06 -13.28
CA ARG A 119 7.79 -2.36 -13.28
C ARG A 119 8.18 -3.27 -12.11
N PHE A 120 7.70 -2.96 -10.91
CA PHE A 120 7.85 -3.81 -9.73
C PHE A 120 7.23 -5.21 -9.96
N ARG A 121 6.04 -5.27 -10.56
CA ARG A 121 5.36 -6.55 -10.74
C ARG A 121 6.09 -7.49 -11.68
N LYS A 122 6.75 -6.95 -12.72
CA LYS A 122 7.55 -7.70 -13.71
C LYS A 122 8.80 -8.37 -13.13
N ILE A 123 9.28 -7.99 -11.95
CA ILE A 123 10.44 -8.64 -11.31
C ILE A 123 10.04 -9.80 -10.39
N LEU A 124 8.74 -10.10 -10.28
CA LEU A 124 8.19 -11.15 -9.43
C LEU A 124 7.45 -12.19 -10.28
N PRO A 125 7.44 -13.48 -9.86
CA PRO A 125 6.54 -14.48 -10.41
C PRO A 125 5.06 -14.03 -10.37
N GLU A 126 4.27 -14.50 -11.33
CA GLU A 126 2.87 -14.08 -11.51
C GLU A 126 1.98 -14.40 -10.30
N ALA A 127 2.24 -15.43 -9.50
CA ALA A 127 1.43 -15.75 -8.31
C ALA A 127 2.06 -15.29 -6.98
N THR A 128 2.94 -14.28 -7.01
CA THR A 128 3.60 -13.80 -5.79
C THR A 128 2.60 -13.07 -4.89
N THR A 129 2.42 -13.56 -3.66
CA THR A 129 1.65 -12.88 -2.62
C THR A 129 2.35 -11.59 -2.19
N ILE A 130 1.67 -10.46 -2.37
CA ILE A 130 2.19 -9.12 -2.09
C ILE A 130 1.32 -8.43 -1.04
N ILE A 131 1.95 -7.87 -0.01
CA ILE A 131 1.29 -6.93 0.91
C ILE A 131 1.87 -5.54 0.71
N CYS A 132 1.01 -4.56 0.49
CA CYS A 132 1.40 -3.22 0.10
C CYS A 132 0.91 -2.16 1.08
N GLU A 133 1.83 -1.34 1.61
CA GLU A 133 1.47 -0.08 2.25
C GLU A 133 1.33 1.02 1.19
N SER A 134 0.10 1.50 0.96
CA SER A 134 -0.14 2.61 0.04
C SER A 134 -1.50 3.28 0.28
N ASN A 135 -1.53 4.61 0.11
CA ASN A 135 -2.78 5.38 0.11
C ASN A 135 -3.32 5.67 -1.30
N SER A 136 -2.60 5.29 -2.36
CA SER A 136 -2.91 5.71 -3.74
C SER A 136 -2.89 4.56 -4.74
N LEU A 137 -2.23 3.44 -4.45
CA LEU A 137 -2.16 2.32 -5.40
C LEU A 137 -3.55 1.76 -5.77
N ALA A 138 -4.48 1.77 -4.82
CA ALA A 138 -5.86 1.32 -5.01
C ALA A 138 -6.69 2.21 -5.99
N ASP A 139 -6.17 3.36 -6.40
CA ASP A 139 -6.76 4.16 -7.47
C ASP A 139 -6.53 3.57 -8.86
N PHE A 140 -5.49 2.75 -9.03
CA PHE A 140 -5.02 2.24 -10.32
C PHE A 140 -5.14 0.73 -10.43
N ILE A 141 -4.97 0.02 -9.31
CA ILE A 141 -5.05 -1.43 -9.21
C ILE A 141 -6.24 -1.79 -8.32
N ARG A 142 -7.04 -2.76 -8.76
CA ARG A 142 -8.02 -3.46 -7.92
C ARG A 142 -7.32 -4.62 -7.22
N PRO A 143 -6.99 -4.51 -5.92
CA PRO A 143 -6.34 -5.59 -5.19
C PRO A 143 -7.32 -6.76 -4.94
N GLY A 144 -6.78 -7.89 -4.49
CA GLY A 144 -7.58 -8.99 -3.93
C GLY A 144 -8.30 -8.56 -2.65
N LEU A 145 -7.62 -7.75 -1.83
CA LEU A 145 -8.21 -7.04 -0.70
C LEU A 145 -7.69 -5.61 -0.57
N LEU A 146 -8.59 -4.68 -0.27
CA LEU A 146 -8.29 -3.33 0.19
C LEU A 146 -8.67 -3.19 1.66
N VAL A 147 -7.67 -2.98 2.51
CA VAL A 147 -7.87 -2.70 3.93
C VAL A 147 -7.56 -1.23 4.22
N MET A 148 -8.44 -0.58 4.97
CA MET A 148 -8.25 0.80 5.40
C MET A 148 -8.10 0.88 6.92
N VAL A 149 -6.98 1.44 7.38
CA VAL A 149 -6.75 1.70 8.80
C VAL A 149 -7.15 3.13 9.15
N THR A 150 -8.01 3.28 10.13
CA THR A 150 -8.46 4.56 10.67
C THR A 150 -7.96 4.73 12.10
N SER A 151 -8.03 5.95 12.64
CA SER A 151 -7.81 6.20 14.07
C SER A 151 -8.99 7.02 14.59
N PRO A 152 -9.41 6.83 15.86
CA PRO A 152 -10.39 7.71 16.51
C PRO A 152 -9.92 9.16 16.61
N SER A 153 -8.61 9.39 16.48
CA SER A 153 -7.95 10.68 16.63
C SER A 153 -7.27 11.12 15.34
N GLY A 154 -7.40 12.41 15.00
CA GLY A 154 -6.74 13.04 13.86
C GLY A 154 -7.72 13.51 12.79
N THR A 155 -7.22 14.35 11.88
CA THR A 155 -7.99 14.80 10.72
C THR A 155 -7.73 13.87 9.55
N ASP A 156 -8.79 13.23 9.06
CA ASP A 156 -8.71 12.38 7.89
C ASP A 156 -8.32 13.19 6.65
N LYS A 157 -7.43 12.63 5.84
CA LYS A 157 -7.12 13.18 4.52
C LYS A 157 -8.31 12.94 3.61
N ALA A 158 -8.85 14.00 3.00
CA ALA A 158 -9.95 13.90 2.03
C ALA A 158 -9.70 12.85 0.93
N ARG A 159 -8.44 12.76 0.45
CA ARG A 159 -8.02 11.76 -0.54
C ARG A 159 -8.06 10.31 -0.05
N ALA A 160 -8.00 10.08 1.25
CA ALA A 160 -8.05 8.73 1.83
C ALA A 160 -9.49 8.28 2.13
N ILE A 161 -10.40 9.23 2.41
CA ILE A 161 -11.82 8.94 2.69
C ILE A 161 -12.50 8.22 1.50
N ARG A 162 -12.17 8.57 0.25
CA ARG A 162 -12.74 7.90 -0.93
C ARG A 162 -12.49 6.39 -0.97
N HIS A 163 -11.43 5.92 -0.30
CA HIS A 163 -11.09 4.50 -0.26
C HIS A 163 -11.88 3.75 0.81
N LEU A 164 -12.45 4.43 1.82
CA LEU A 164 -13.28 3.78 2.85
C LEU A 164 -14.50 3.09 2.24
N ALA A 165 -15.17 3.75 1.27
CA ALA A 165 -16.33 3.19 0.58
C ALA A 165 -15.99 1.98 -0.32
N ARG A 166 -14.71 1.78 -0.63
CA ARG A 166 -14.21 0.69 -1.49
C ARG A 166 -13.47 -0.38 -0.69
N ALA A 167 -13.30 -0.20 0.61
CA ALA A 167 -12.54 -1.10 1.45
C ALA A 167 -13.33 -2.38 1.68
N ASP A 168 -12.65 -3.52 1.55
CA ASP A 168 -13.20 -4.82 1.93
C ASP A 168 -13.21 -4.97 3.47
N LEU A 169 -12.29 -4.26 4.15
CA LEU A 169 -12.20 -4.22 5.60
C LEU A 169 -11.72 -2.84 6.07
N VAL A 170 -12.44 -2.27 7.04
CA VAL A 170 -12.03 -1.05 7.75
C VAL A 170 -11.64 -1.43 9.18
N VAL A 171 -10.44 -1.05 9.60
CA VAL A 171 -9.89 -1.37 10.91
C VAL A 171 -9.60 -0.10 11.69
N VAL A 172 -10.09 -0.02 12.92
CA VAL A 172 -9.83 1.11 13.81
C VAL A 172 -8.59 0.80 14.64
N SER A 173 -7.55 1.63 14.51
CA SER A 173 -6.38 1.59 15.41
C SER A 173 -6.64 2.47 16.63
N ASP A 174 -6.85 1.81 17.77
CA ASP A 174 -6.97 2.43 19.10
C ASP A 174 -5.61 2.58 19.81
N GLY A 175 -4.53 2.06 19.23
CA GLY A 175 -3.19 2.05 19.82
C GLY A 175 -2.98 0.99 20.93
N SER A 176 -4.00 0.19 21.28
CA SER A 176 -3.96 -0.74 22.41
C SER A 176 -4.45 -2.16 22.11
N SER A 177 -5.44 -2.32 21.24
CA SER A 177 -6.08 -3.62 20.95
C SER A 177 -5.21 -4.61 20.19
N GLY A 178 -4.13 -4.15 19.54
CA GLY A 178 -3.24 -5.01 18.78
C GLY A 178 -3.81 -5.53 17.46
N PHE A 179 -4.81 -4.86 16.88
CA PHE A 179 -5.45 -5.20 15.60
C PHE A 179 -6.07 -6.62 15.56
N PRO A 180 -7.13 -6.90 16.34
CA PRO A 180 -7.79 -8.21 16.33
C PRO A 180 -8.31 -8.61 14.94
N ASP A 181 -8.66 -7.63 14.09
CA ASP A 181 -9.09 -7.82 12.70
C ASP A 181 -8.04 -8.52 11.81
N VAL A 182 -6.77 -8.58 12.24
CA VAL A 182 -5.74 -9.40 11.57
C VAL A 182 -6.20 -10.85 11.41
N ALA A 183 -7.02 -11.38 12.33
CA ALA A 183 -7.57 -12.73 12.25
C ALA A 183 -8.50 -12.94 11.04
N ARG A 184 -9.10 -11.87 10.51
CA ARG A 184 -10.09 -11.90 9.44
C ARG A 184 -9.48 -11.93 8.04
N VAL A 185 -8.18 -11.69 7.89
CA VAL A 185 -7.48 -11.65 6.59
C VAL A 185 -6.68 -12.93 6.41
N THR A 186 -6.82 -13.65 5.31
CA THR A 186 -6.07 -14.89 5.07
C THR A 186 -5.64 -15.01 3.61
N LEU A 187 -4.86 -16.05 3.33
CA LEU A 187 -4.53 -16.49 1.98
C LEU A 187 -5.41 -17.69 1.60
N ASP A 188 -5.80 -17.77 0.34
CA ASP A 188 -6.36 -19.00 -0.25
C ASP A 188 -5.26 -19.98 -0.67
N GLU A 189 -5.64 -21.11 -1.27
CA GLU A 189 -4.68 -22.13 -1.71
C GLU A 189 -3.71 -21.65 -2.79
N SER A 190 -4.13 -20.64 -3.58
CA SER A 190 -3.34 -20.02 -4.65
C SER A 190 -2.42 -18.89 -4.14
N GLY A 191 -2.53 -18.52 -2.86
CA GLY A 191 -1.82 -17.40 -2.26
C GLY A 191 -2.48 -16.03 -2.50
N ALA A 192 -3.72 -16.01 -3.00
CA ALA A 192 -4.50 -14.77 -3.14
C ALA A 192 -5.09 -14.36 -1.79
N TRP A 193 -5.27 -13.04 -1.61
CA TRP A 193 -5.81 -12.50 -0.37
C TRP A 193 -7.34 -12.59 -0.34
N GLN A 194 -7.88 -13.02 0.80
CA GLN A 194 -9.31 -13.10 1.05
C GLN A 194 -9.64 -12.84 2.52
N LEU A 195 -10.89 -12.47 2.80
CA LEU A 195 -11.39 -12.50 4.16
C LEU A 195 -11.74 -13.94 4.53
N VAL A 196 -11.53 -14.31 5.80
CA VAL A 196 -12.09 -15.54 6.35
C VAL A 196 -13.60 -15.44 6.20
N GLY A 197 -14.21 -16.43 5.55
CA GLY A 197 -15.66 -16.48 5.39
C GLY A 197 -16.37 -16.51 6.75
N ASP A 198 -17.51 -15.82 6.84
CA ASP A 198 -18.46 -15.99 7.95
C ASP A 198 -19.02 -17.42 7.99
#